data_AF-A0A1K2IAP5-F1
#
_entry.id   AF-A0A1K2IAP5-F1
#
_cell.length_a   1.000
_cell.length_b   1.000
_cell.length_c   1.000
_cell.angle_alpha   90.00
_cell.angle_beta   90.00
_cell.angle_gamma   90.00
#
_symmetry.space_group_name_H-M   'P 1'
#
loop_
_entity.id
_entity.type
_entity.pdbx_description
1 polymer ?
#
loop_
_entity_poly.entity_id
_entity_poly.type
_entity_poly.pdbx_seq_one_letter_code
_entity_poly.pdbx_strand_id
1 'polypeptide(L)' 'MRKAVFKSCKNGYYKFWFENGEELVFEDVHPRVLKQFDLKNDKSLIDQEFRITFVEDEDGDDVIYRVESLKPI' A
#
# COMPACT_ATOMS: atom_id res chain seq x y z
N MET A 1 4.66 6.64 -10.05
CA MET A 1 5.14 5.41 -9.38
C MET A 1 6.28 5.79 -8.47
N ARG A 2 6.20 5.43 -7.19
CA ARG A 2 7.26 5.66 -6.18
C ARG A 2 7.75 4.31 -5.65
N LYS A 3 8.92 4.24 -5.02
CA LYS A 3 9.35 3.04 -4.31
C LYS A 3 8.87 3.07 -2.87
N ALA A 4 8.35 1.95 -2.40
CA ALA A 4 8.00 1.79 -1.01
C ALA A 4 8.12 0.34 -0.53
N VAL A 5 8.45 0.18 0.74
CA VAL A 5 8.59 -1.10 1.42
C VAL A 5 7.30 -1.40 2.18
N PHE A 6 6.68 -2.56 1.94
CA PHE A 6 5.51 -2.98 2.69
C PHE A 6 5.89 -3.38 4.12
N LYS A 7 5.22 -2.83 5.12
CA LYS A 7 5.57 -3.06 6.54
C LYS A 7 4.54 -3.88 7.29
N SER A 8 3.26 -3.60 7.09
CA SER A 8 2.21 -4.34 7.77
C SER A 8 0.83 -4.04 7.20
N CYS A 9 -0.08 -4.99 7.34
CA CYS A 9 -1.53 -4.76 7.30
C CYS A 9 -2.11 -4.99 8.70
N LYS A 10 -2.77 -3.99 9.28
CA LYS A 10 -3.42 -4.08 10.60
C LYS A 10 -4.76 -3.35 10.58
N ASN A 11 -5.82 -4.01 11.05
CA ASN A 11 -7.18 -3.45 11.10
C ASN A 11 -7.67 -2.88 9.75
N GLY A 12 -7.23 -3.48 8.64
CA GLY A 12 -7.59 -3.01 7.28
C GLY A 12 -6.67 -1.93 6.70
N TYR A 13 -5.77 -1.35 7.49
CA TYR A 13 -4.83 -0.33 7.04
C TYR A 13 -3.51 -0.95 6.58
N TYR A 14 -2.98 -0.47 5.46
CA TYR A 14 -1.74 -0.96 4.85
C TYR A 14 -0.65 0.10 4.98
N LYS A 15 0.45 -0.26 5.62
CA LYS A 15 1.55 0.66 5.92
C LYS A 15 2.72 0.41 4.98
N PHE A 16 3.23 1.49 4.39
CA PHE A 16 4.39 1.48 3.51
C PHE A 16 5.40 2.56 3.91
N TRP A 17 6.69 2.20 3.87
CA TRP A 17 7.79 3.17 3.99
C TRP A 17 8.36 3.52 2.63
N PHE A 18 8.34 4.81 2.31
CA PHE A 18 8.84 5.33 1.05
C PHE A 18 10.34 5.61 1.13
N GLU A 19 11.00 5.61 -0.03
CA GLU A 19 12.45 5.80 -0.14
C GLU A 19 12.95 7.16 0.41
N ASN A 20 12.07 8.15 0.50
CA ASN A 20 12.36 9.47 1.09
C ASN A 20 12.21 9.50 2.62
N GLY A 21 11.92 8.38 3.26
CA GLY A 21 11.73 8.27 4.71
C GLY A 21 10.30 8.58 5.19
N GLU A 22 9.38 8.89 4.28
CA GLU A 22 7.97 9.07 4.62
C GLU A 22 7.28 7.72 4.89
N GLU A 23 6.39 7.71 5.87
CA GLU A 23 5.47 6.61 6.10
C GLU A 23 4.08 7.04 5.62
N LEU A 24 3.48 6.25 4.73
CA LEU A 24 2.07 6.42 4.38
C LEU A 24 1.27 5.18 4.81
N VAL A 25 0.07 5.47 5.27
CA VAL A 25 -0.95 4.49 5.60
C VAL A 25 -2.03 4.60 4.56
N PHE A 26 -2.41 3.46 3.98
CA PHE A 26 -3.47 3.35 2.99
C PHE A 26 -4.69 2.69 3.64
N GLU A 27 -5.84 3.31 3.47
CA GLU A 27 -7.15 2.84 3.90
C GLU A 27 -7.66 1.72 3.00
N ASP A 28 -7.32 1.78 1.70
CA ASP A 28 -7.80 0.82 0.72
C ASP A 28 -6.72 0.36 -0.26
N VAL A 29 -6.93 -0.83 -0.82
CA VAL A 29 -6.07 -1.44 -1.84
C VAL A 29 -6.96 -2.05 -2.90
N HIS A 30 -6.74 -1.64 -4.14
CA HIS A 30 -7.53 -2.11 -5.27
C HIS A 30 -7.54 -3.66 -5.31
N PRO A 31 -8.71 -4.33 -5.49
CA PRO A 31 -8.84 -5.78 -5.36
C PRO A 31 -7.89 -6.59 -6.23
N ARG A 32 -7.53 -6.05 -7.41
CA ARG A 32 -6.53 -6.65 -8.31
C ARG A 32 -5.14 -6.78 -7.66
N VAL A 33 -4.72 -5.80 -6.86
CA VAL A 33 -3.45 -5.84 -6.13
C VAL A 33 -3.51 -6.94 -5.08
N LEU A 34 -4.59 -7.02 -4.31
CA LEU A 34 -4.78 -8.06 -3.29
C LEU A 34 -4.85 -9.48 -3.88
N LYS A 35 -5.31 -9.64 -5.12
CA LYS A 35 -5.26 -10.93 -5.84
C LYS A 35 -3.84 -11.35 -6.23
N GLN A 36 -2.94 -10.38 -6.45
CA GLN A 36 -1.55 -10.65 -6.84
C GLN A 36 -0.64 -10.80 -5.62
N PHE A 37 -0.90 -9.99 -4.60
CA PHE A 37 -0.12 -9.90 -3.37
C PHE A 37 -1.10 -9.96 -2.20
N ASP A 38 -1.12 -11.08 -1.47
CA ASP A 38 -1.96 -11.22 -0.28
C ASP A 38 -1.35 -10.46 0.90
N LEU A 39 -1.39 -9.12 0.84
CA LEU A 39 -0.85 -8.22 1.87
C LEU A 39 -1.48 -8.43 3.25
N LYS A 40 -2.63 -9.12 3.32
CA LYS A 40 -3.34 -9.37 4.57
C LYS A 40 -2.77 -10.58 5.31
N ASN A 41 -2.48 -11.67 4.60
CA ASN A 41 -2.12 -12.94 5.23
C ASN A 41 -0.66 -13.35 4.96
N ASP A 42 -0.09 -12.96 3.83
CA ASP A 42 1.26 -13.36 3.43
C ASP A 42 2.33 -12.48 4.10
N LYS A 43 2.89 -13.01 5.19
CA LYS A 43 3.95 -12.36 5.95
C LYS A 43 5.28 -12.29 5.19
N SER A 44 5.48 -13.07 4.13
CA SER A 44 6.71 -13.02 3.32
C SER A 44 6.84 -11.71 2.53
N LEU A 45 5.72 -11.01 2.35
CA LEU A 45 5.66 -9.71 1.70
C LEU A 45 6.12 -8.57 2.62
N ILE A 46 6.21 -8.80 3.94
CA ILE A 46 6.74 -7.82 4.88
C ILE A 46 8.21 -7.57 4.55
N ASP A 47 8.60 -6.29 4.60
CA ASP A 47 9.93 -5.79 4.22
C ASP A 47 10.30 -5.98 2.74
N GLN A 48 9.35 -6.39 1.87
CA GLN A 48 9.54 -6.39 0.43
C GLN A 48 9.37 -4.99 -0.16
N GLU A 49 10.24 -4.66 -1.12
CA GLU A 49 10.21 -3.39 -1.84
C GLU A 49 9.32 -3.51 -3.09
N PHE A 50 8.46 -2.51 -3.30
CA PHE A 50 7.57 -2.43 -4.44
C PHE A 50 7.65 -1.07 -5.13
N ARG A 51 7.38 -1.07 -6.43
CA ARG A 51 6.93 0.14 -7.13
C ARG A 51 5.43 0.29 -6.90
N ILE A 52 5.05 1.33 -6.18
CA ILE A 52 3.67 1.62 -5.80
C ILE A 52 3.08 2.77 -6.65
N THR A 53 1.84 2.61 -7.06
CA THR A 53 0.96 3.67 -7.56
C THR A 53 -0.25 3.73 -6.65
N PHE A 54 -0.63 4.92 -6.23
CA PHE A 54 -1.80 5.17 -5.39
C PHE A 54 -2.51 6.43 -5.87
N VAL A 55 -3.74 6.60 -5.43
CA VAL A 55 -4.56 7.80 -5.62
C VAL A 55 -5.02 8.32 -4.27
N GLU A 56 -5.25 9.61 -4.22
CA GLU A 56 -5.93 10.32 -3.15
C GLU A 56 -7.36 10.57 -3.64
N ASP A 57 -8.34 9.95 -2.98
CA ASP A 57 -9.76 10.18 -3.24
C ASP A 57 -10.32 11.02 -2.08
N GLU A 58 -11.04 12.10 -2.40
CA GLU A 58 -11.75 12.91 -1.42
C GLU A 58 -13.14 12.28 -1.17
N ASP A 59 -13.38 11.79 0.05
CA ASP A 59 -14.68 11.26 0.48
C ASP A 59 -15.30 12.22 1.50
N GLY A 60 -15.98 13.24 0.98
CA GLY A 60 -16.53 14.33 1.80
C GLY A 60 -15.42 15.25 2.31
N ASP A 61 -15.28 15.34 3.64
CA ASP A 61 -14.23 16.14 4.30
C ASP A 61 -12.96 15.31 4.60
N ASP A 62 -12.97 14.00 4.34
CA ASP A 62 -11.86 13.09 4.58
C ASP A 62 -11.08 12.79 3.28
N VAL A 63 -9.75 12.62 3.40
CA VAL A 63 -8.88 12.18 2.30
C VAL A 63 -8.53 10.71 2.51
N ILE A 64 -8.84 9.87 1.52
CA ILE A 64 -8.61 8.44 1.54
C ILE A 64 -7.51 8.10 0.52
N TYR A 65 -6.50 7.35 0.96
CA TYR A 65 -5.42 6.86 0.10
C TYR A 65 -5.70 5.42 -0.33
N ARG A 66 -5.82 5.21 -1.64
CA ARG A 66 -6.00 3.87 -2.23
C ARG A 66 -4.81 3.43 -3.06
N VAL A 67 -4.29 2.24 -2.78
CA VAL A 67 -3.25 1.61 -3.61
C VAL A 67 -3.87 1.06 -4.90
N GLU A 68 -3.44 1.56 -6.05
CA GLU A 68 -3.92 1.14 -7.37
C GLU A 68 -3.07 0.04 -8.02
N SER A 69 -1.76 0.02 -7.71
CA SER A 69 -0.84 -0.95 -8.29
C SER A 69 0.38 -1.17 -7.39
N LEU A 70 0.80 -2.44 -7.29
CA LEU A 70 2.12 -2.84 -6.80
C LEU A 70 2.84 -3.63 -7.88
N LYS A 71 4.14 -3.43 -8.00
CA LYS A 71 5.03 -4.25 -8.84
C LYS A 71 6.29 -4.58 -8.05
N PRO A 72 6.76 -5.84 -8.06
CA PRO A 72 8.05 -6.19 -7.47
C PRO A 72 9.18 -5.49 -8.23
N ILE A 73 10.32 -5.33 -7.58
CA ILE A 73 11.53 -4.72 -8.15
C ILE A 73 12.47 -5.78 -8.68
#